data_AF-A0A1F7BNE6-F1
#
_entry.id   AF-A0A1F7BNE6-F1
#
_cell.length_a   1.000
_cell.length_b   1.000
_cell.length_c   1.000
_cell.angle_alpha   90.00
_cell.angle_beta   90.00
_cell.angle_gamma   90.00
#
_symmetry.space_group_name_H-M   'P 1'
#
loop_
_entity.id
_entity.type
_entity.pdbx_description
1 polymer ?
#
loop_
_entity_poly.entity_id
_entity_poly.type
_entity_poly.pdbx_seq_one_letter_code
_entity_poly.pdbx_strand_id
1 'polypeptide(L)'
;MNKQTSSLKRTTKIFSLGMLCVVASFAVGIHSAGDVQTVTPLQANTVERTGDVNLDGMFDEFDVIEILHFVSGYKKPTEQQLQADPTRDGRFTLDDALLLLHDLAAQ
;
A
#
# COMPACT_ATOMS: atom_id res chain seq x y z
N MET A 1 47.30 -11.32 -50.56
CA MET A 1 46.08 -10.49 -50.46
C MET A 1 45.11 -11.18 -49.48
N ASN A 2 45.24 -10.97 -48.16
CA ASN A 2 44.38 -11.67 -47.18
C ASN A 2 44.22 -10.95 -45.81
N LYS A 3 44.38 -9.63 -45.76
CA LYS A 3 44.31 -8.84 -44.51
C LYS A 3 42.91 -8.28 -44.21
N GLN A 4 41.99 -8.31 -45.20
CA GLN A 4 40.70 -7.61 -45.14
C GLN A 4 39.59 -8.46 -44.50
N THR A 5 39.66 -9.80 -44.60
CA THR A 5 38.64 -10.72 -44.08
C THR A 5 38.75 -10.99 -42.58
N SER A 6 39.93 -10.80 -41.97
CA SER A 6 40.14 -10.93 -40.53
C SER A 6 39.65 -9.71 -39.75
N SER A 7 39.75 -8.52 -40.34
CA SER A 7 39.23 -7.28 -39.75
C SER A 7 37.72 -7.32 -39.64
N LEU A 8 37.01 -7.79 -40.68
CA LEU A 8 35.55 -7.82 -40.70
C LEU A 8 34.96 -8.77 -39.65
N LYS A 9 35.56 -9.96 -39.47
CA LYS A 9 35.19 -10.92 -38.42
C LYS A 9 35.50 -10.41 -37.01
N ARG A 10 36.51 -9.56 -36.85
CA ARG A 10 36.87 -8.92 -35.58
C ARG A 10 35.90 -7.77 -35.27
N THR A 11 35.53 -6.99 -36.27
CA THR A 11 34.56 -5.89 -36.14
C THR A 11 33.16 -6.42 -35.84
N THR A 12 32.70 -7.51 -36.47
CA THR A 12 31.41 -8.13 -36.10
C THR A 12 31.41 -8.71 -34.69
N LYS A 13 32.53 -9.27 -34.22
CA LYS A 13 32.68 -9.71 -32.82
C LYS A 13 32.65 -8.55 -31.82
N ILE A 14 33.28 -7.42 -32.15
CA ILE A 14 33.26 -6.21 -31.31
C ILE A 14 31.84 -5.62 -31.28
N PHE A 15 31.15 -5.62 -32.42
CA PHE A 15 29.78 -5.14 -32.52
C PHE A 15 28.79 -6.04 -31.76
N SER A 16 28.95 -7.37 -31.85
CA SER A 16 28.12 -8.32 -31.09
C SER A 16 28.39 -8.22 -29.58
N LEU A 17 29.65 -7.99 -29.17
CA LEU A 17 30.00 -7.81 -27.76
C LEU A 17 29.44 -6.49 -27.21
N GLY A 18 29.48 -5.41 -28.00
CA GLY A 18 28.87 -4.13 -27.66
C GLY A 18 27.34 -4.23 -27.53
N MET A 19 26.68 -4.89 -28.48
CA MET A 19 25.23 -5.11 -28.43
C MET A 19 24.82 -5.97 -27.24
N LEU A 20 25.60 -7.01 -26.90
CA LEU A 20 25.38 -7.83 -25.72
C LEU A 20 25.52 -7.03 -24.42
N CYS A 21 26.48 -6.09 -24.37
CA CYS A 21 26.65 -5.21 -23.22
C CYS A 21 25.44 -4.27 -23.03
N VAL A 22 24.94 -3.66 -24.10
CA VAL A 22 23.75 -2.78 -24.05
C VAL A 22 22.51 -3.55 -23.58
N VAL A 23 22.29 -4.76 -24.12
CA VAL A 23 21.16 -5.61 -23.71
C VAL A 23 21.31 -6.05 -22.24
N ALA A 24 22.52 -6.40 -21.80
CA ALA A 24 22.77 -6.78 -20.41
C ALA A 24 22.55 -5.61 -19.44
N SER A 25 22.99 -4.39 -19.78
CA SER A 25 22.74 -3.19 -18.95
C SER A 25 21.26 -2.86 -18.85
N PHE A 26 20.50 -2.98 -19.94
CA PHE A 26 19.04 -2.80 -19.91
C PHE A 26 18.33 -3.92 -19.15
N ALA A 27 18.75 -5.18 -19.29
CA ALA A 27 18.17 -6.30 -18.56
C ALA A 27 18.42 -6.18 -17.04
N VAL A 28 19.62 -5.78 -16.63
CA VAL A 28 19.95 -5.50 -15.22
C VAL A 28 19.16 -4.29 -14.73
N GLY A 29 18.99 -3.25 -15.55
CA GLY A 29 18.13 -2.09 -15.22
C GLY A 29 16.66 -2.47 -15.02
N ILE A 30 16.09 -3.30 -15.90
CA ILE A 30 14.71 -3.81 -15.77
C ILE A 30 14.58 -4.72 -14.53
N HIS A 31 15.58 -5.54 -14.24
CA HIS A 31 15.58 -6.38 -13.04
C HIS A 31 15.74 -5.56 -11.75
N SER A 32 16.55 -4.50 -11.78
CA SER A 32 16.73 -3.54 -10.68
C SER A 32 15.50 -2.64 -10.48
N ALA A 33 14.67 -2.46 -11.50
CA ALA A 33 13.36 -1.81 -11.38
C ALA A 33 12.29 -2.75 -10.82
N GLY A 34 12.62 -4.04 -10.58
CA GLY A 34 11.71 -5.11 -10.19
C GLY A 34 11.51 -5.34 -8.70
N ASP A 35 12.10 -4.54 -7.82
CA ASP A 35 11.65 -4.44 -6.42
C ASP A 35 11.85 -3.01 -5.94
N VAL A 36 11.32 -2.04 -6.70
CA VAL A 36 10.71 -0.94 -5.99
C VAL A 36 9.58 -1.63 -5.25
N GLN A 37 9.80 -1.93 -3.97
CA GLN A 37 8.71 -1.87 -3.01
C GLN A 37 8.12 -0.50 -3.24
N THR A 38 7.16 -0.41 -4.16
CA THR A 38 6.11 0.57 -4.07
C THR A 38 5.69 0.36 -2.64
N VAL A 39 6.00 1.32 -1.76
CA VAL A 39 5.23 1.49 -0.54
C VAL A 39 3.82 1.23 -1.00
N THR A 40 3.29 0.04 -0.65
CA THR A 40 2.06 -0.54 -1.18
C THR A 40 1.15 0.64 -1.38
N PRO A 41 0.78 0.99 -2.64
CA PRO A 41 0.30 2.33 -2.98
C PRO A 41 -0.56 2.73 -1.82
N LEU A 42 -0.10 3.67 -0.94
CA LEU A 42 -0.72 3.88 0.38
C LEU A 42 -2.17 3.86 0.04
N GLN A 43 -2.85 2.78 0.42
CA GLN A 43 -4.09 2.46 -0.24
C GLN A 43 -4.86 3.72 0.07
N ALA A 44 -5.21 4.46 -0.96
CA ALA A 44 -6.36 5.32 -0.90
C ALA A 44 -7.55 4.36 -0.78
N ASN A 45 -7.52 3.51 0.24
CA ASN A 45 -8.55 3.40 1.20
C ASN A 45 -8.84 4.85 1.67
N THR A 46 -9.47 5.74 0.92
CA THR A 46 -10.88 5.83 0.52
C THR A 46 -11.77 4.58 0.46
N VAL A 47 -11.44 3.51 1.17
CA VAL A 47 -12.32 2.97 2.18
C VAL A 47 -12.20 4.10 3.19
N GLU A 48 -13.23 4.93 3.26
CA GLU A 48 -13.60 5.46 4.56
C GLU A 48 -13.25 4.35 5.56
N ARG A 49 -12.24 4.51 6.41
CA ARG A 49 -11.87 3.47 7.38
C ARG A 49 -13.05 3.39 8.34
N THR A 50 -14.07 2.67 7.91
CA THR A 50 -15.26 2.34 8.65
C THR A 50 -14.74 1.53 9.83
N GLY A 51 -14.80 2.13 11.01
CA GLY A 51 -14.24 1.58 12.24
C GLY A 51 -13.02 2.30 12.85
N ASP A 52 -12.35 3.22 12.16
CA ASP A 52 -11.27 4.06 12.74
C ASP A 52 -11.90 5.32 13.36
N VAL A 53 -12.36 5.18 14.60
CA VAL A 53 -13.19 6.17 15.29
C VAL A 53 -12.33 7.26 15.93
N ASN A 54 -11.10 6.92 16.32
CA ASN A 54 -10.16 7.86 16.92
C ASN A 54 -9.33 8.64 15.87
N LEU A 55 -9.41 8.25 14.59
CA LEU A 55 -8.72 8.85 13.44
C LEU A 55 -7.19 8.77 13.51
N ASP A 56 -6.64 7.80 14.25
CA ASP A 56 -5.20 7.60 14.38
C ASP A 56 -4.60 6.76 13.23
N GLY A 57 -5.47 6.20 12.38
CA GLY A 57 -5.09 5.41 11.21
C GLY A 57 -4.87 3.93 11.50
N MET A 58 -5.05 3.50 12.74
CA MET A 58 -5.08 2.10 13.18
C MET A 58 -6.55 1.68 13.39
N PHE A 59 -6.79 0.38 13.37
CA PHE A 59 -8.09 -0.19 13.71
C PHE A 59 -7.84 -1.12 14.88
N ASP A 60 -8.11 -0.64 16.09
CA ASP A 60 -7.77 -1.35 17.32
C ASP A 60 -8.77 -1.10 18.47
N GLU A 61 -8.43 -1.61 19.63
CA GLU A 61 -9.25 -1.51 20.85
C GLU A 61 -9.40 -0.07 21.37
N PHE A 62 -8.57 0.89 20.93
CA PHE A 62 -8.77 2.30 21.25
C PHE A 62 -9.96 2.90 20.50
N ASP A 63 -10.31 2.39 19.31
CA ASP A 63 -11.52 2.79 18.61
C ASP A 63 -12.78 2.39 19.37
N VAL A 64 -12.79 1.17 19.93
CA VAL A 64 -13.88 0.66 20.77
C VAL A 64 -14.07 1.55 22.00
N ILE A 65 -12.97 1.95 22.65
CA ILE A 65 -13.00 2.84 23.81
C ILE A 65 -13.55 4.23 23.44
N GLU A 66 -13.19 4.75 22.26
CA GLU A 66 -13.68 6.05 21.81
C GLU A 66 -15.19 6.03 21.51
N ILE A 67 -15.71 4.93 20.93
CA ILE A 67 -17.16 4.72 20.77
C ILE A 67 -17.85 4.74 22.15
N LEU A 68 -17.30 4.04 23.13
CA LEU A 68 -17.84 4.01 24.50
C LEU A 68 -17.87 5.40 25.15
N HIS A 69 -16.87 6.26 24.88
CA HIS A 69 -16.87 7.65 25.34
C HIS A 69 -18.01 8.48 24.74
N PHE A 70 -18.34 8.26 23.46
CA PHE A 70 -19.48 8.92 22.81
C PHE A 70 -20.82 8.43 23.35
N VAL A 71 -20.97 7.11 23.49
CA VAL A 71 -22.18 6.48 24.04
C VAL A 71 -22.44 6.94 25.48
N SER A 72 -21.39 7.05 26.28
CA SER A 72 -21.46 7.52 27.68
C SER A 72 -21.68 9.02 27.81
N GLY A 73 -21.59 9.78 26.71
CA GLY A 73 -21.77 11.23 26.68
C GLY A 73 -20.59 12.03 27.25
N TYR A 74 -19.42 11.40 27.47
CA TYR A 74 -18.20 12.09 27.88
C TYR A 74 -17.64 12.98 26.76
N LYS A 75 -17.87 12.58 25.51
CA LYS A 75 -17.51 13.33 24.30
C LYS A 75 -18.67 13.34 23.32
N LYS A 76 -18.65 14.31 22.40
CA LYS A 76 -19.53 14.33 21.22
C LYS A 76 -18.72 13.97 19.99
N PRO A 77 -19.23 13.08 19.11
CA PRO A 77 -18.54 12.73 17.88
C PRO A 77 -18.54 13.92 16.90
N THR A 78 -17.41 14.08 16.20
CA THR A 78 -17.28 15.05 15.10
C THR A 78 -17.87 14.47 13.82
N GLU A 79 -18.28 15.30 12.86
CA GLU A 79 -18.79 14.86 11.55
C GLU A 79 -17.84 13.90 10.82
N GLN A 80 -16.53 14.09 10.97
CA GLN A 80 -15.51 13.17 10.42
C GLN A 80 -15.53 11.80 11.09
N GLN A 81 -15.83 11.73 12.39
CA GLN A 81 -15.90 10.47 13.14
C GLN A 81 -17.21 9.75 12.82
N LEU A 82 -18.30 10.47 12.57
CA LEU A 82 -19.54 9.91 12.04
C LEU A 82 -19.37 9.24 10.67
N GLN A 83 -18.34 9.58 9.88
CA GLN A 83 -18.01 8.86 8.63
C GLN A 83 -17.30 7.53 8.90
N ALA A 84 -16.63 7.41 10.05
CA ALA A 84 -16.02 6.16 10.51
C ALA A 84 -17.02 5.25 11.22
N ASP A 85 -18.30 5.63 11.29
CA ASP A 85 -19.38 4.82 11.87
C ASP A 85 -19.43 3.41 11.25
N PRO A 86 -19.22 2.34 12.06
CA PRO A 86 -19.18 0.96 11.60
C PRO A 86 -20.48 0.49 10.94
N THR A 87 -21.63 0.90 11.47
CA THR A 87 -22.96 0.50 10.98
C THR A 87 -23.56 1.53 10.02
N ARG A 88 -22.95 2.72 9.92
CA ARG A 88 -23.39 3.85 9.10
C ARG A 88 -24.84 4.25 9.37
N ASP A 89 -25.32 4.03 10.59
CA ASP A 89 -26.66 4.42 11.02
C ASP A 89 -26.70 5.89 11.51
N GLY A 90 -25.53 6.53 11.59
CA GLY A 90 -25.31 7.91 11.99
C GLY A 90 -25.28 8.10 13.50
N ARG A 91 -25.15 7.04 14.29
CA ARG A 91 -25.19 7.08 15.76
C ARG A 91 -24.24 6.05 16.36
N PHE A 92 -23.25 6.53 17.11
CA PHE A 92 -22.46 5.63 17.95
C PHE A 92 -23.30 5.04 19.07
N THR A 93 -23.44 3.72 19.05
CA THR A 93 -24.14 2.89 20.03
C THR A 93 -23.20 1.83 20.62
N LEU A 94 -23.68 1.13 21.66
CA LEU A 94 -22.92 0.03 22.24
C LEU A 94 -22.76 -1.15 21.26
N ASP A 95 -23.69 -1.29 20.31
CA ASP A 95 -23.67 -2.35 19.31
C ASP A 95 -22.51 -2.15 18.32
N ASP A 96 -22.19 -0.89 17.98
CA ASP A 96 -21.02 -0.56 17.16
C ASP A 96 -19.70 -0.94 17.83
N ALA A 97 -19.61 -0.68 19.15
CA ALA A 97 -18.44 -1.05 19.94
C ALA A 97 -18.27 -2.59 20.01
N LEU A 98 -19.37 -3.32 20.16
CA LEU A 98 -19.35 -4.79 20.17
C LEU A 98 -19.02 -5.37 18.80
N LEU A 99 -19.52 -4.78 17.72
CA LEU A 99 -19.22 -5.18 16.35
C LEU A 99 -17.72 -5.01 16.07
N LEU A 100 -17.15 -3.86 16.42
CA LEU A 100 -15.71 -3.62 16.30
C LEU A 100 -14.90 -4.65 17.08
N LEU A 101 -15.26 -4.87 18.35
CA LEU A 101 -14.53 -5.78 19.21
C LEU A 101 -14.59 -7.23 18.71
N HIS A 102 -15.73 -7.63 18.16
CA HIS A 102 -15.88 -8.92 17.50
C HIS A 102 -14.95 -9.04 16.28
N ASP A 103 -14.90 -8.02 15.43
CA ASP A 103 -14.07 -8.03 14.22
C ASP A 103 -12.57 -7.96 14.54
N LEU A 104 -12.19 -7.32 15.64
CA LEU A 104 -10.82 -7.34 16.17
C LEU A 104 -10.44 -8.73 16.72
N ALA A 105 -11.36 -9.39 17.41
CA ALA A 105 -11.14 -10.72 17.97
C ALA A 105 -11.12 -11.83 16.89
N ALA A 106 -11.66 -11.56 15.71
CA ALA A 106 -11.70 -12.49 14.58
C ALA A 106 -10.46 -12.43 13.68
N GLN A 107 -9.58 -11.44 13.87
CA GLN A 107 -8.28 -11.29 13.18
C GLN A 107 -7.19 -12.13 13.84
#